data_AF-A0A518FH73-F1
#
_entry.id   AF-A0A518FH73-F1
#
_cell.length_a   1.000
_cell.length_b   1.000
_cell.length_c   1.000
_cell.angle_alpha   90.00
_cell.angle_beta   90.00
_cell.angle_gamma   90.00
#
_symmetry.space_group_name_H-M   'P 1'
#
loop_
_entity.id
_entity.type
_entity.pdbx_description
1 polymer ?
#
loop_
_entity_poly.entity_id
_entity_poly.type
_entity_poly.pdbx_seq_one_letter_code
_entity_poly.pdbx_strand_id
1 'polypeptide(L)'
;MSQSQVAYLVFDVEAIADGDLISRVRYPGENLSAGEALAKYQEEQIEATGSNFIPATFMLPISVAVAKLSADYRLQDLTVLDAPEFRPHVITGKFWQGWRHYGQPTFVTFNGRGYDLPVLELAAYRYGITLPEWFNVEARSFDQSRNRYNTTAHIDLMDLFSNFGAARMTGGLNLLANLIGKPGKTGIDGSKVQEMYDTGQVDEINDYCRCDVLDTYFVFLRSRVLTGHLSLDEEQEIVTAAYRYLEREAEKNESKAYQHYLEHWGDWEPPEE
;
A
#
# COMPACT_ATOMS: atom_id res chain seq x y z
N MET A 1 28.24 -10.51 -4.20
CA MET A 1 27.73 -9.16 -3.90
C MET A 1 26.92 -9.30 -2.62
N SER A 2 27.28 -8.61 -1.53
CA SER A 2 26.42 -8.63 -0.33
C SER A 2 25.08 -8.03 -0.73
N GLN A 3 23.96 -8.72 -0.50
CA GLN A 3 22.65 -8.08 -0.57
C GLN A 3 22.72 -6.80 0.27
N SER A 4 22.48 -5.64 -0.35
CA SER A 4 22.36 -4.40 0.40
C SER A 4 21.21 -4.56 1.39
N GLN A 5 21.40 -4.10 2.62
CA GLN A 5 20.40 -4.20 3.67
C GLN A 5 19.11 -3.50 3.23
N VAL A 6 17.96 -4.17 3.38
CA VAL A 6 16.65 -3.56 3.15
C VAL A 6 16.46 -2.46 4.20
N ALA A 7 16.29 -1.22 3.74
CA ALA A 7 16.12 -0.05 4.60
C ALA A 7 14.68 0.49 4.58
N TYR A 8 13.96 0.25 3.48
CA TYR A 8 12.58 0.68 3.31
C TYR A 8 11.70 -0.45 2.76
N LEU A 9 10.44 -0.47 3.20
CA LEU A 9 9.38 -1.27 2.62
C LEU A 9 8.27 -0.35 2.14
N VAL A 10 8.14 -0.20 0.83
CA VAL A 10 7.00 0.49 0.21
C VAL A 10 5.91 -0.53 0.00
N PHE A 11 4.69 -0.27 0.45
CA PHE A 11 3.61 -1.24 0.30
C PHE A 11 2.24 -0.57 0.17
N ASP A 12 1.30 -1.38 -0.31
CA ASP A 12 -0.12 -1.06 -0.47
C ASP A 12 -0.95 -2.32 -0.14
N VAL A 13 -2.20 -2.12 0.27
CA VAL A 13 -3.12 -3.17 0.71
C VAL A 13 -4.47 -3.05 0.01
N GLU A 14 -4.85 -4.11 -0.70
CA GLU A 14 -6.23 -4.30 -1.14
C GLU A 14 -6.97 -5.22 -0.19
N ALA A 15 -8.21 -4.84 0.15
CA ALA A 15 -8.98 -5.50 1.19
C ALA A 15 -10.46 -5.63 0.81
N ILE A 16 -11.11 -6.67 1.31
CA ILE A 16 -12.55 -6.91 1.17
C ILE A 16 -13.25 -6.84 2.51
N ALA A 17 -14.55 -6.57 2.49
CA ALA A 17 -15.36 -6.57 3.70
C ALA A 17 -15.62 -8.01 4.19
N ASP A 18 -15.47 -8.22 5.49
CA ASP A 18 -15.85 -9.44 6.19
C ASP A 18 -17.36 -9.43 6.47
N GLY A 19 -18.13 -9.87 5.48
CA GLY A 19 -19.58 -9.96 5.59
C GLY A 19 -20.07 -10.83 6.75
N ASP A 20 -19.32 -11.89 7.11
CA ASP A 20 -19.66 -12.73 8.27
C ASP A 20 -19.50 -12.00 9.60
N LEU A 21 -18.45 -11.18 9.73
CA LEU A 21 -18.26 -10.31 10.89
C LEU A 21 -19.31 -9.20 10.93
N ILE A 22 -19.63 -8.58 9.79
CA ILE A 22 -20.68 -7.55 9.69
C ILE A 22 -22.02 -8.13 10.13
N SER A 23 -22.42 -9.28 9.58
CA SER A 23 -23.65 -9.98 9.94
C SER A 23 -23.72 -10.23 11.46
N ARG A 24 -22.65 -10.78 12.04
CA ARG A 24 -22.61 -11.13 13.47
C ARG A 24 -22.64 -9.92 14.41
N VAL A 25 -21.96 -8.83 14.06
CA VAL A 25 -21.75 -7.69 14.99
C VAL A 25 -22.79 -6.58 14.79
N ARG A 26 -23.17 -6.28 13.54
CA ARG A 26 -24.10 -5.19 13.25
C ARG A 26 -25.56 -5.63 13.23
N TYR A 27 -25.83 -6.87 12.81
CA TYR A 27 -27.18 -7.39 12.61
C TYR A 27 -27.45 -8.66 13.44
N PRO A 28 -27.17 -8.66 14.75
CA PRO A 28 -27.34 -9.84 15.58
C PRO A 28 -28.81 -10.28 15.59
N GLY A 29 -29.06 -11.54 15.17
CA GLY A 29 -30.40 -12.13 15.13
C GLY A 29 -31.15 -12.00 13.80
N GLU A 30 -30.62 -11.24 12.83
CA GLU A 30 -31.23 -11.13 11.50
C GLU A 30 -30.85 -12.30 10.57
N ASN A 31 -29.84 -13.11 10.94
CA ASN A 31 -29.35 -14.26 10.17
C ASN A 31 -29.02 -13.94 8.69
N LEU A 32 -28.53 -12.74 8.43
CA LEU A 32 -28.12 -12.31 7.09
C LEU A 32 -26.90 -13.12 6.62
N SER A 33 -26.88 -13.49 5.34
CA SER A 33 -25.65 -13.96 4.69
C SER A 33 -24.58 -12.86 4.63
N ALA A 34 -23.33 -13.23 4.38
CA ALA A 34 -22.22 -12.28 4.27
C ALA A 34 -22.50 -11.15 3.25
N GLY A 35 -23.03 -11.51 2.07
CA GLY A 35 -23.35 -10.54 1.02
C GLY A 35 -24.54 -9.63 1.38
N GLU A 36 -25.59 -10.16 1.99
CA GLU A 36 -26.75 -9.37 2.45
C GLU A 36 -26.36 -8.38 3.54
N ALA A 37 -25.53 -8.81 4.50
CA ALA A 37 -25.03 -7.96 5.57
C ALA A 37 -24.13 -6.84 5.05
N LEU A 38 -23.27 -7.14 4.06
CA LEU A 38 -22.44 -6.14 3.41
C LEU A 38 -23.30 -5.11 2.66
N ALA A 39 -24.23 -5.55 1.81
CA ALA A 39 -25.09 -4.66 1.05
C ALA A 39 -25.90 -3.73 1.96
N LYS A 40 -26.52 -4.28 3.01
CA LYS A 40 -27.25 -3.49 4.01
C LYS A 40 -26.36 -2.46 4.70
N TYR A 41 -25.13 -2.83 5.06
CA TYR A 41 -24.22 -1.89 5.72
C TYR A 41 -23.73 -0.80 4.76
N GLN A 42 -23.50 -1.12 3.49
CA GLN A 42 -23.17 -0.12 2.46
C GLN A 42 -24.29 0.89 2.26
N GLU A 43 -25.55 0.46 2.24
CA GLU A 43 -26.72 1.35 2.20
C GLU A 43 -26.74 2.30 3.41
N GLU A 44 -26.56 1.77 4.63
CA GLU A 44 -26.47 2.60 5.84
C GLU A 44 -25.31 3.62 5.77
N GLN A 45 -24.16 3.24 5.21
CA GLN A 45 -23.02 4.16 5.03
C GLN A 45 -23.33 5.27 4.02
N ILE A 46 -24.00 4.95 2.91
CA ILE A 46 -24.42 5.94 1.92
C ILE A 46 -25.37 6.95 2.57
N GLU A 47 -26.37 6.49 3.33
CA GLU A 47 -27.32 7.36 4.01
C GLU A 47 -26.64 8.27 5.04
N ALA A 48 -25.67 7.75 5.79
CA ALA A 48 -25.00 8.48 6.86
C ALA A 48 -23.90 9.44 6.37
N THR A 49 -23.18 9.09 5.30
CA THR A 49 -21.93 9.77 4.91
C THR A 49 -21.88 10.19 3.44
N GLY A 50 -22.79 9.68 2.60
CA GLY A 50 -22.75 9.84 1.15
C GLY A 50 -21.75 8.91 0.44
N SER A 51 -21.16 7.94 1.15
CA SER A 51 -20.20 6.97 0.61
C SER A 51 -20.57 5.55 1.02
N ASN A 52 -20.33 4.57 0.15
CA ASN A 52 -20.51 3.13 0.42
C ASN A 52 -19.26 2.47 1.05
N PHE A 53 -18.28 3.27 1.48
CA PHE A 53 -17.03 2.77 2.03
C PHE A 53 -17.23 2.08 3.38
N ILE A 54 -16.70 0.86 3.51
CA ILE A 54 -16.76 0.10 4.76
C ILE A 54 -15.52 0.42 5.61
N PRO A 55 -15.67 0.72 6.92
CA PRO A 55 -14.54 1.00 7.79
C PRO A 55 -13.54 -0.15 7.86
N ALA A 56 -12.24 0.17 7.96
CA ALA A 56 -11.13 -0.78 8.08
C ALA A 56 -11.34 -1.87 9.17
N THR A 57 -12.15 -1.59 10.19
CA THR A 57 -12.52 -2.55 11.25
C THR A 57 -13.24 -3.79 10.77
N PHE A 58 -13.85 -3.75 9.60
CA PHE A 58 -14.54 -4.87 8.98
C PHE A 58 -13.80 -5.44 7.79
N MET A 59 -12.57 -4.99 7.49
CA MET A 59 -11.87 -5.38 6.27
C MET A 59 -10.89 -6.55 6.52
N LEU A 60 -10.64 -7.33 5.46
CA LEU A 60 -9.67 -8.42 5.40
C LEU A 60 -8.66 -8.14 4.29
N PRO A 61 -7.34 -8.17 4.55
CA PRO A 61 -6.34 -7.96 3.51
C PRO A 61 -6.31 -9.17 2.56
N ILE A 62 -6.56 -8.94 1.27
CA ILE A 62 -6.56 -9.98 0.22
C ILE A 62 -5.45 -9.79 -0.82
N SER A 63 -4.78 -8.65 -0.83
CA SER A 63 -3.52 -8.44 -1.55
C SER A 63 -2.65 -7.47 -0.76
N VAL A 64 -1.37 -7.78 -0.65
CA VAL A 64 -0.36 -6.88 -0.06
C VAL A 64 0.88 -6.95 -0.94
N ALA A 65 1.05 -5.93 -1.78
CA ALA A 65 2.25 -5.75 -2.57
C ALA A 65 3.31 -5.03 -1.72
N VAL A 66 4.56 -5.48 -1.79
CA VAL A 66 5.68 -4.91 -1.02
C VAL A 66 6.91 -4.79 -1.91
N ALA A 67 7.38 -3.56 -2.12
CA ALA A 67 8.67 -3.25 -2.70
C ALA A 67 9.73 -3.07 -1.60
N LYS A 68 10.86 -3.74 -1.77
CA LYS A 68 12.02 -3.67 -0.87
C LYS A 68 13.05 -2.73 -1.47
N LEU A 69 13.45 -1.72 -0.70
CA LEU A 69 14.47 -0.76 -1.14
C LEU A 69 15.70 -0.84 -0.23
N SER A 70 16.86 -0.66 -0.84
CA SER A 70 18.10 -0.45 -0.09
C SER A 70 18.18 0.96 0.51
N ALA A 71 19.20 1.21 1.34
CA ALA A 71 19.41 2.49 2.02
C ALA A 71 19.60 3.68 1.05
N ASP A 72 20.08 3.42 -0.17
CA ASP A 72 20.21 4.38 -1.27
C ASP A 72 18.96 4.39 -2.19
N TYR A 73 17.82 3.92 -1.68
CA TYR A 73 16.50 3.96 -2.32
C TYR A 73 16.34 3.14 -3.61
N ARG A 74 17.31 2.27 -3.95
CA ARG A 74 17.21 1.41 -5.13
C ARG A 74 16.25 0.23 -4.88
N LEU A 75 15.37 -0.01 -5.85
CA LEU A 75 14.45 -1.15 -5.86
C LEU A 75 15.25 -2.47 -5.95
N GLN A 76 15.05 -3.35 -4.96
CA GLN A 76 15.68 -4.66 -4.92
C GLN A 76 14.75 -5.78 -5.37
N ASP A 77 13.48 -5.68 -4.99
CA ASP A 77 12.45 -6.69 -5.20
C ASP A 77 11.06 -6.05 -5.03
N LEU A 78 10.05 -6.59 -5.72
CA LEU A 78 8.65 -6.25 -5.53
C LEU A 78 7.81 -7.53 -5.62
N THR A 79 7.22 -7.93 -4.50
CA THR A 79 6.44 -9.16 -4.39
C THR A 79 5.04 -8.87 -3.89
N VAL A 80 4.09 -9.73 -4.22
CA VAL A 80 2.82 -9.81 -3.50
C VAL A 80 2.86 -11.00 -2.56
N LEU A 81 2.31 -10.84 -1.37
CA LEU A 81 2.37 -11.84 -0.32
C LEU A 81 1.35 -12.96 -0.56
N ASP A 82 1.79 -14.19 -0.27
CA ASP A 82 0.98 -15.40 -0.34
C ASP A 82 0.40 -15.77 -1.70
N ALA A 83 0.99 -15.29 -2.80
CA ALA A 83 0.66 -15.82 -4.13
C ALA A 83 0.92 -17.34 -4.22
N PRO A 84 0.06 -18.12 -4.89
CA PRO A 84 -1.19 -17.71 -5.55
C PRO A 84 -2.46 -17.82 -4.68
N GLU A 85 -2.37 -18.21 -3.40
CA GLU A 85 -3.56 -18.46 -2.57
C GLU A 85 -4.13 -17.23 -1.88
N PHE A 86 -3.32 -16.19 -1.68
CA PHE A 86 -3.71 -14.87 -1.15
C PHE A 86 -4.56 -14.91 0.13
N ARG A 87 -4.20 -15.81 1.06
CA ARG A 87 -5.01 -16.05 2.26
C ARG A 87 -4.76 -14.94 3.29
N PRO A 88 -5.80 -14.25 3.79
CA PRO A 88 -5.62 -13.10 4.69
C PRO A 88 -4.74 -13.36 5.93
N HIS A 89 -4.90 -14.54 6.56
CA HIS A 89 -4.10 -14.92 7.73
C HIS A 89 -2.62 -15.16 7.42
N VAL A 90 -2.32 -15.71 6.23
CA VAL A 90 -0.93 -15.97 5.81
C VAL A 90 -0.28 -14.67 5.31
N ILE A 91 -1.02 -13.85 4.56
CA ILE A 91 -0.59 -12.50 4.17
C ILE A 91 -0.18 -11.70 5.41
N THR A 92 -1.07 -11.62 6.41
CA THR A 92 -0.82 -10.86 7.64
C THR A 92 0.42 -11.40 8.38
N GLY A 93 0.53 -12.73 8.52
CA GLY A 93 1.71 -13.35 9.14
C GLY A 93 3.01 -13.05 8.39
N LYS A 94 3.02 -13.21 7.06
CA LYS A 94 4.18 -12.94 6.19
C LYS A 94 4.59 -11.47 6.23
N PHE A 95 3.64 -10.54 6.24
CA PHE A 95 3.93 -9.11 6.28
C PHE A 95 4.74 -8.74 7.53
N TRP A 96 4.20 -9.05 8.72
CA TRP A 96 4.85 -8.71 9.98
C TRP A 96 6.13 -9.53 10.23
N GLN A 97 6.16 -10.80 9.81
CA GLN A 97 7.39 -11.60 9.86
C GLN A 97 8.46 -11.03 8.94
N GLY A 98 8.10 -10.60 7.73
CA GLY A 98 9.00 -9.97 6.77
C GLY A 98 9.59 -8.68 7.32
N TRP A 99 8.76 -7.79 7.88
CA TRP A 99 9.23 -6.55 8.52
C TRP A 99 10.26 -6.83 9.63
N ARG A 100 10.00 -7.80 10.51
CA ARG A 100 10.98 -8.23 11.53
C ARG A 100 12.25 -8.82 10.92
N HIS A 101 12.10 -9.71 9.95
CA HIS A 101 13.21 -10.42 9.31
C HIS A 101 14.22 -9.45 8.68
N TYR A 102 13.72 -8.38 8.08
CA TYR A 102 14.55 -7.34 7.47
C TYR A 102 15.07 -6.29 8.45
N GLY A 103 14.90 -6.48 9.75
CA GLY A 103 15.43 -5.59 10.78
C GLY A 103 14.61 -4.33 10.99
N GLN A 104 13.28 -4.43 10.85
CA GLN A 104 12.32 -3.34 11.01
C GLN A 104 12.58 -2.13 10.08
N PRO A 105 12.62 -2.34 8.75
CA PRO A 105 12.78 -1.23 7.80
C PRO A 105 11.70 -0.16 7.97
N THR A 106 11.99 1.07 7.54
CA THR A 106 11.00 2.15 7.51
C THR A 106 9.90 1.81 6.52
N PHE A 107 8.65 1.84 6.98
CA PHE A 107 7.50 1.73 6.09
C PHE A 107 7.31 2.99 5.27
N VAL A 108 6.89 2.83 4.01
CA VAL A 108 6.54 3.93 3.13
C VAL A 108 5.20 3.59 2.46
N THR A 109 4.24 4.50 2.57
CA THR A 109 2.88 4.30 2.02
C THR A 109 2.31 5.62 1.51
N PHE A 110 1.23 5.57 0.73
CA PHE A 110 0.37 6.72 0.48
C PHE A 110 -0.94 6.56 1.25
N ASN A 111 -1.17 7.37 2.29
CA ASN A 111 -2.34 7.26 3.19
C ASN A 111 -2.44 5.94 3.99
N GLY A 112 -1.36 5.16 4.06
CA GLY A 112 -1.33 3.90 4.79
C GLY A 112 -1.48 4.02 6.30
N ARG A 113 -1.24 5.20 6.88
CA ARG A 113 -1.59 5.46 8.29
C ARG A 113 -3.10 5.47 8.48
N GLY A 114 -3.83 5.98 7.50
CA GLY A 114 -5.29 6.11 7.54
C GLY A 114 -6.02 4.81 7.22
N TYR A 115 -5.39 3.89 6.48
CA TYR A 115 -6.08 2.69 5.98
C TYR A 115 -5.26 1.40 6.09
N ASP A 116 -4.16 1.28 5.35
CA ASP A 116 -3.39 0.04 5.19
C ASP A 116 -2.90 -0.56 6.51
N LEU A 117 -2.23 0.26 7.34
CA LEU A 117 -1.74 -0.16 8.65
C LEU A 117 -2.89 -0.52 9.59
N PRO A 118 -3.97 0.28 9.74
CA PRO A 118 -5.17 -0.15 10.46
C PRO A 118 -5.71 -1.52 10.02
N VAL A 119 -5.78 -1.80 8.71
CA VAL A 119 -6.22 -3.12 8.20
C VAL A 119 -5.27 -4.23 8.67
N LEU A 120 -3.96 -4.05 8.51
CA LEU A 120 -2.95 -5.05 8.90
C LEU A 120 -2.81 -5.24 10.42
N GLU A 121 -3.00 -4.18 11.20
CA GLU A 121 -3.01 -4.20 12.66
C GLU A 121 -4.24 -4.96 13.19
N LEU A 122 -5.41 -4.71 12.62
CA LEU A 122 -6.64 -5.39 13.00
C LEU A 122 -6.66 -6.85 12.51
N ALA A 123 -6.04 -7.14 11.37
CA ALA A 123 -5.78 -8.50 10.95
C ALA A 123 -4.81 -9.21 11.92
N ALA A 124 -3.76 -8.54 12.41
CA ALA A 124 -2.88 -9.10 13.43
C ALA A 124 -3.63 -9.40 14.74
N TYR A 125 -4.51 -8.49 15.18
CA TYR A 125 -5.42 -8.72 16.30
C TYR A 125 -6.30 -9.95 16.07
N ARG A 126 -6.94 -10.04 14.90
CA ARG A 126 -7.82 -11.15 14.51
C ARG A 126 -7.11 -12.50 14.54
N TYR A 127 -5.86 -12.56 14.10
CA TYR A 127 -5.10 -13.80 13.97
C TYR A 127 -4.12 -14.06 15.13
N GLY A 128 -4.17 -13.25 16.20
CA GLY A 128 -3.36 -13.46 17.40
C GLY A 128 -1.86 -13.26 17.19
N ILE A 129 -1.47 -12.36 16.28
CA ILE A 129 -0.06 -12.05 16.01
C ILE A 129 0.41 -10.98 17.00
N THR A 130 1.41 -11.30 17.82
CA THR A 130 2.02 -10.34 18.75
C THR A 130 2.90 -9.36 17.99
N LEU A 131 2.82 -8.06 18.33
CA LEU A 131 3.57 -6.98 17.66
C LEU A 131 4.15 -5.95 18.66
N PRO A 132 4.92 -6.37 19.68
CA PRO A 132 5.45 -5.44 20.69
C PRO A 132 6.39 -4.39 20.10
N GLU A 133 7.13 -4.71 19.05
CA GLU A 133 8.07 -3.79 18.39
C GLU A 133 7.35 -2.72 17.55
N TRP A 134 6.20 -3.07 16.98
CA TRP A 134 5.39 -2.12 16.21
C TRP A 134 4.52 -1.24 17.11
N PHE A 135 3.81 -1.83 18.07
CA PHE A 135 2.94 -1.05 18.95
C PHE A 135 3.73 -0.23 19.95
N ASN A 136 4.87 -0.79 20.42
CA ASN A 136 5.89 -0.22 21.30
C ASN A 136 5.39 0.82 22.30
N VAL A 137 4.25 0.55 22.95
CA VAL A 137 3.49 1.51 23.75
C VAL A 137 4.26 2.04 24.97
N GLU A 138 5.25 1.29 25.44
CA GLU A 138 6.12 1.67 26.55
C GLU A 138 7.28 2.60 26.13
N ALA A 139 7.51 2.81 24.83
CA ALA A 139 8.53 3.73 24.34
C ALA A 139 8.10 5.19 24.57
N ARG A 140 9.08 6.10 24.58
CA ARG A 140 8.80 7.55 24.57
C ARG A 140 7.91 7.87 23.38
N SER A 141 6.94 8.76 23.55
CA SER A 141 5.89 8.98 22.54
C SER A 141 6.42 9.27 21.13
N PHE A 142 7.55 9.97 20.99
CA PHE A 142 8.16 10.26 19.69
C PHE A 142 8.95 9.09 19.08
N ASP A 143 9.37 8.12 19.89
CA ASP A 143 10.01 6.87 19.44
C ASP A 143 8.96 5.79 19.08
N GLN A 144 7.69 6.01 19.41
CA GLN A 144 6.63 5.04 19.10
C GLN A 144 6.45 4.91 17.58
N SER A 145 6.39 3.69 17.05
CA SER A 145 6.39 3.45 15.61
C SER A 145 5.11 3.98 14.94
N ARG A 146 4.00 3.95 15.69
CA ARG A 146 2.70 4.47 15.28
C ARG A 146 2.55 5.98 15.47
N ASN A 147 3.54 6.66 16.07
CA ASN A 147 3.49 8.11 16.19
C ASN A 147 3.51 8.72 14.79
N ARG A 148 2.53 9.60 14.51
CA ARG A 148 2.34 10.23 13.20
C ARG A 148 3.60 10.90 12.65
N TYR A 149 4.42 11.49 13.53
CA TYR A 149 5.61 12.24 13.17
C TYR A 149 6.90 11.42 13.25
N ASN A 150 6.82 10.13 13.57
CA ASN A 150 7.96 9.23 13.57
C ASN A 150 8.25 8.73 12.14
N THR A 151 8.98 9.55 11.38
CA THR A 151 9.39 9.23 10.01
C THR A 151 10.50 8.18 9.92
N THR A 152 11.06 7.74 11.05
CA THR A 152 12.02 6.63 11.07
C THR A 152 11.32 5.27 11.00
N ALA A 153 10.12 5.16 11.58
CA ALA A 153 9.31 3.95 11.51
C ALA A 153 8.38 3.94 10.30
N HIS A 154 7.76 5.09 9.97
CA HIS A 154 6.78 5.17 8.90
C HIS A 154 6.72 6.56 8.25
N ILE A 155 6.93 6.58 6.94
CA ILE A 155 6.76 7.75 6.07
C ILE A 155 5.44 7.58 5.31
N ASP A 156 4.40 8.27 5.76
CA ASP A 156 3.16 8.40 5.00
C ASP A 156 3.27 9.62 4.07
N LEU A 157 3.25 9.38 2.76
CA LEU A 157 3.38 10.42 1.75
C LEU A 157 2.16 11.36 1.73
N MET A 158 0.97 10.87 2.06
CA MET A 158 -0.20 11.75 2.15
C MET A 158 -0.05 12.72 3.32
N ASP A 159 0.46 12.26 4.48
CA ASP A 159 0.79 13.15 5.60
C ASP A 159 1.85 14.18 5.17
N LEU A 160 2.93 13.75 4.51
CA LEU A 160 3.99 14.64 4.07
C LEU A 160 3.47 15.76 3.15
N PHE A 161 2.78 15.39 2.07
CA PHE A 161 2.33 16.37 1.06
C PHE A 161 1.11 17.18 1.51
N SER A 162 0.31 16.69 2.46
CA SER A 162 -0.83 17.42 3.03
C SER A 162 -0.45 18.37 4.16
N ASN A 163 0.84 18.55 4.47
CA ASN A 163 1.31 19.23 5.68
C ASN A 163 0.63 18.67 6.94
N PHE A 164 0.64 17.35 7.07
CA PHE A 164 -0.01 16.58 8.15
C PHE A 164 -1.49 16.92 8.31
N GLY A 165 -2.20 17.07 7.18
CA GLY A 165 -3.63 17.37 7.10
C GLY A 165 -3.98 18.85 7.15
N ALA A 166 -3.01 19.77 7.15
CA ALA A 166 -3.30 21.21 7.07
C ALA A 166 -3.82 21.63 5.68
N ALA A 167 -3.49 20.87 4.63
CA ALA A 167 -4.03 21.03 3.28
C ALA A 167 -4.70 19.73 2.81
N ARG A 168 -5.66 19.83 1.89
CA ARG A 168 -6.24 18.63 1.25
C ARG A 168 -5.35 18.18 0.10
N MET A 169 -5.06 16.88 0.03
CA MET A 169 -4.36 16.26 -1.10
C MET A 169 -5.35 15.79 -2.17
N THR A 170 -6.03 16.74 -2.82
CA THR A 170 -6.99 16.44 -3.88
C THR A 170 -6.29 15.79 -5.07
N GLY A 171 -6.82 14.67 -5.57
CA GLY A 171 -6.21 13.88 -6.65
C GLY A 171 -5.25 12.79 -6.15
N GLY A 172 -4.82 12.85 -4.89
CA GLY A 172 -4.12 11.76 -4.20
C GLY A 172 -2.84 11.29 -4.90
N LEU A 173 -2.54 9.99 -4.76
CA LEU A 173 -1.41 9.33 -5.39
C LEU A 173 -1.42 9.50 -6.91
N ASN A 174 -2.60 9.35 -7.53
CA ASN A 174 -2.77 9.47 -8.97
C ASN A 174 -2.23 10.81 -9.52
N LEU A 175 -2.59 11.93 -8.87
CA LEU A 175 -2.10 13.25 -9.27
C LEU A 175 -0.58 13.34 -9.14
N LEU A 176 -0.02 12.90 -8.01
CA LEU A 176 1.42 12.99 -7.77
C LEU A 176 2.22 12.13 -8.75
N ALA A 177 1.75 10.91 -9.05
CA ALA A 177 2.36 10.02 -10.03
C ALA A 177 2.36 10.66 -11.43
N ASN A 178 1.20 11.16 -11.88
CA ASN A 178 1.09 11.84 -13.18
C ASN A 178 1.96 13.10 -13.26
N LEU A 179 2.11 13.85 -12.18
CA LEU A 179 2.99 15.04 -12.13
C LEU A 179 4.46 14.71 -12.43
N ILE A 180 4.90 13.48 -12.14
CA ILE A 180 6.26 13.01 -12.41
C ILE A 180 6.31 12.03 -13.59
N GLY A 181 5.29 12.06 -14.46
CA GLY A 181 5.21 11.24 -15.67
C GLY A 181 4.94 9.76 -15.43
N LYS A 182 4.63 9.32 -14.20
CA LYS A 182 4.29 7.92 -13.92
C LYS A 182 2.82 7.64 -14.20
N PRO A 183 2.46 6.37 -14.48
CA PRO A 183 1.13 5.99 -14.95
C PRO A 183 0.00 6.51 -14.06
N GLY A 184 0.19 6.48 -12.73
CA GLY A 184 -0.92 6.70 -11.81
C GLY A 184 -1.95 5.58 -11.89
N LYS A 185 -3.17 5.89 -11.43
CA LYS A 185 -4.32 5.00 -11.52
C LYS A 185 -4.71 4.80 -12.99
N THR A 186 -4.14 3.75 -13.59
CA THR A 186 -4.43 3.30 -14.95
C THR A 186 -5.50 2.19 -14.99
N GLY A 187 -6.17 1.90 -13.87
CA GLY A 187 -7.12 0.79 -13.77
C GLY A 187 -8.13 0.86 -12.61
N ILE A 188 -8.20 -0.23 -11.84
CA ILE A 188 -9.24 -0.47 -10.82
C ILE A 188 -9.36 0.70 -9.84
N ASP A 189 -10.60 1.17 -9.65
CA ASP A 189 -10.95 1.99 -8.49
C ASP A 189 -11.19 1.06 -7.30
N GLY A 190 -10.66 1.38 -6.11
CA GLY A 190 -10.83 0.56 -4.89
C GLY A 190 -12.29 0.17 -4.59
N SER A 191 -13.26 0.95 -5.08
CA SER A 191 -14.69 0.60 -5.04
C SER A 191 -15.08 -0.69 -5.78
N LYS A 192 -14.26 -1.17 -6.73
CA LYS A 192 -14.49 -2.40 -7.50
C LYS A 192 -13.79 -3.63 -6.92
N VAL A 193 -12.92 -3.47 -5.92
CA VAL A 193 -12.14 -4.58 -5.35
C VAL A 193 -13.04 -5.69 -4.82
N GLN A 194 -14.14 -5.32 -4.16
CA GLN A 194 -15.13 -6.27 -3.67
C GLN A 194 -15.76 -7.08 -4.82
N GLU A 195 -16.27 -6.40 -5.85
CA GLU A 195 -16.88 -7.04 -7.02
C GLU A 195 -15.90 -7.98 -7.72
N MET A 196 -14.67 -7.53 -7.93
CA MET A 196 -13.63 -8.30 -8.60
C MET A 196 -13.18 -9.51 -7.80
N TYR A 197 -13.15 -9.40 -6.47
CA TYR A 197 -12.88 -10.54 -5.62
C TYR A 197 -14.01 -11.58 -5.72
N ASP A 198 -15.27 -11.13 -5.68
CA ASP A 198 -16.44 -11.99 -5.77
C ASP A 198 -16.55 -12.71 -7.13
N THR A 199 -16.04 -12.10 -8.21
CA THR A 199 -15.96 -12.69 -9.55
C THR A 199 -14.69 -13.52 -9.80
N GLY A 200 -13.79 -13.62 -8.82
CA GLY A 200 -12.57 -14.43 -8.90
C GLY A 200 -11.40 -13.77 -9.65
N GLN A 201 -11.43 -12.46 -9.84
CA GLN A 201 -10.39 -11.67 -10.53
C GLN A 201 -9.23 -11.28 -9.59
N VAL A 202 -8.78 -12.22 -8.76
CA VAL A 202 -7.78 -11.95 -7.71
C VAL A 202 -6.41 -11.59 -8.30
N ASP A 203 -5.98 -12.25 -9.38
CA ASP A 203 -4.70 -11.93 -10.03
C ASP A 203 -4.66 -10.49 -10.53
N GLU A 204 -5.78 -9.98 -11.05
CA GLU A 204 -5.88 -8.60 -11.51
C GLU A 204 -5.75 -7.63 -10.33
N ILE A 205 -6.45 -7.87 -9.21
CA ILE A 205 -6.30 -7.08 -7.97
C ILE A 205 -4.83 -7.00 -7.55
N ASN A 206 -4.12 -8.12 -7.57
CA ASN A 206 -2.71 -8.17 -7.21
C ASN A 206 -1.82 -7.40 -8.20
N ASP A 207 -2.12 -7.46 -9.50
CA ASP A 207 -1.41 -6.68 -10.53
C ASP A 207 -1.57 -5.17 -10.31
N TYR A 208 -2.77 -4.69 -9.97
CA TYR A 208 -2.99 -3.27 -9.67
C TYR A 208 -2.35 -2.82 -8.36
N CYS A 209 -2.40 -3.65 -7.32
CA CYS A 209 -1.71 -3.37 -6.06
C CYS A 209 -0.19 -3.23 -6.28
N ARG A 210 0.41 -3.99 -7.20
CA ARG A 210 1.82 -3.78 -7.62
C ARG A 210 2.05 -2.42 -8.27
N CYS A 211 1.14 -1.98 -9.14
CA CYS A 211 1.22 -0.67 -9.79
C CYS A 211 1.15 0.48 -8.77
N ASP A 212 0.23 0.40 -7.79
CA ASP A 212 0.10 1.43 -6.75
C ASP A 212 1.35 1.49 -5.84
N VAL A 213 2.01 0.36 -5.59
CA VAL A 213 3.31 0.33 -4.91
C VAL A 213 4.41 0.99 -5.75
N LEU A 214 4.42 0.79 -7.07
CA LEU A 214 5.38 1.45 -7.96
C LEU A 214 5.17 2.96 -8.00
N ASP A 215 3.93 3.42 -8.13
CA ASP A 215 3.61 4.85 -8.07
C ASP A 215 4.01 5.44 -6.72
N THR A 216 3.68 4.77 -5.61
CA THR A 216 4.10 5.16 -4.26
C THR A 216 5.63 5.24 -4.16
N TYR A 217 6.36 4.29 -4.76
CA TYR A 217 7.81 4.29 -4.79
C TYR A 217 8.38 5.50 -5.54
N PHE A 218 7.90 5.81 -6.74
CA PHE A 218 8.42 6.96 -7.50
C PHE A 218 8.05 8.30 -6.86
N VAL A 219 6.86 8.42 -6.28
CA VAL A 219 6.48 9.60 -5.48
C VAL A 219 7.36 9.70 -4.22
N PHE A 220 7.72 8.57 -3.60
CA PHE A 220 8.67 8.55 -2.50
C PHE A 220 10.06 9.06 -2.91
N LEU A 221 10.61 8.61 -4.05
CA LEU A 221 11.87 9.12 -4.58
C LEU A 221 11.82 10.64 -4.79
N ARG A 222 10.77 11.15 -5.44
CA ARG A 222 10.59 12.60 -5.60
C ARG A 222 10.54 13.32 -4.26
N SER A 223 9.86 12.75 -3.25
CA SER A 223 9.87 13.32 -1.90
C SER A 223 11.27 13.41 -1.26
N ARG A 224 12.19 12.49 -1.62
CA ARG A 224 13.59 12.54 -1.16
C ARG A 224 14.34 13.69 -1.81
N VAL A 225 14.04 14.02 -3.08
CA VAL A 225 14.54 15.24 -3.72
C VAL A 225 14.03 16.50 -3.03
N LEU A 226 12.72 16.58 -2.78
CA LEU A 226 12.12 17.74 -2.09
C LEU A 226 12.73 18.00 -0.70
N THR A 227 13.17 16.94 -0.02
CA THR A 227 13.74 17.02 1.34
C THR A 227 15.27 17.05 1.35
N GLY A 228 15.93 17.11 0.19
CA GLY A 228 17.39 17.21 0.07
C GLY A 228 18.16 15.92 0.38
N HIS A 229 17.48 14.77 0.45
CA HIS A 229 18.12 13.45 0.61
C HIS A 229 18.64 12.88 -0.71
N LEU A 230 18.10 13.36 -1.84
CA LEU A 230 18.57 13.07 -3.18
C LEU A 230 18.72 14.39 -3.96
N SER A 231 19.71 14.47 -4.83
CA SER A 231 19.67 15.40 -5.96
C SER A 231 18.69 14.90 -7.03
N LEU A 232 18.29 15.80 -7.94
CA LEU A 232 17.46 15.43 -9.07
C LEU A 232 18.16 14.40 -9.97
N ASP A 233 19.47 14.54 -10.21
CA ASP A 233 20.24 13.61 -11.03
C ASP A 233 20.28 12.20 -10.41
N GLU A 234 20.53 12.10 -9.10
CA GLU A 234 20.51 10.81 -8.38
C GLU A 234 19.12 10.15 -8.44
N GLU A 235 18.04 10.92 -8.34
CA GLU A 235 16.70 10.39 -8.54
C GLU A 235 16.55 9.81 -9.95
N GLN A 236 16.95 10.54 -10.99
CA GLN A 236 16.81 10.06 -12.38
C GLN A 236 17.65 8.81 -12.66
N GLU A 237 18.84 8.70 -12.06
CA GLU A 237 19.64 7.47 -12.11
C GLU A 237 18.92 6.28 -11.49
N ILE A 238 18.30 6.46 -10.32
CA ILE A 238 17.54 5.42 -9.62
C ILE A 238 16.28 5.04 -10.41
N VAL A 239 15.56 6.03 -10.95
CA VAL A 239 14.38 5.83 -11.81
C VAL A 239 14.74 5.02 -13.05
N THR A 240 15.85 5.33 -13.71
CA THR A 240 16.37 4.58 -14.86
C THR A 240 16.72 3.14 -14.48
N ALA A 241 17.36 2.94 -13.33
CA ALA A 241 17.70 1.61 -12.83
C ALA A 241 16.43 0.78 -12.52
N ALA A 242 15.40 1.41 -11.95
CA ALA A 242 14.11 0.79 -11.69
C ALA A 242 13.38 0.42 -12.98
N TYR A 243 13.38 1.28 -14.00
CA TYR A 243 12.84 0.96 -15.33
C TYR A 243 13.49 -0.32 -15.89
N ARG A 244 14.83 -0.40 -15.87
CA ARG A 244 15.56 -1.57 -16.34
C ARG A 244 15.29 -2.82 -15.51
N TYR A 245 15.01 -2.67 -14.22
CA TYR A 245 14.56 -3.78 -13.38
C TYR A 245 13.20 -4.30 -13.84
N LEU A 246 12.22 -3.40 -14.03
CA LEU A 246 10.88 -3.76 -14.47
C LEU A 246 10.87 -4.40 -15.86
N GLU A 247 11.67 -3.87 -16.80
CA GLU A 247 11.82 -4.42 -18.16
C GLU A 247 12.28 -5.89 -18.11
N ARG A 248 13.31 -6.18 -17.31
CA ARG A 248 13.80 -7.56 -17.13
C ARG A 248 12.78 -8.47 -16.47
N GLU A 249 12.07 -8.00 -15.45
CA GLU A 249 11.09 -8.82 -14.74
C GLU A 249 9.81 -9.04 -15.57
N ALA A 250 9.43 -8.08 -16.40
CA ALA A 250 8.34 -8.19 -17.37
C ALA A 250 8.63 -9.26 -18.43
N GLU A 251 9.86 -9.34 -18.92
CA GLU A 251 10.31 -10.37 -19.87
C GLU A 251 10.44 -11.74 -19.19
N LYS A 252 11.09 -11.79 -18.03
CA LYS A 252 11.47 -13.05 -17.39
C LYS A 252 10.29 -13.80 -16.76
N ASN A 253 9.34 -13.07 -16.16
CA ASN A 253 8.22 -13.66 -15.43
C ASN A 253 6.87 -13.45 -16.13
N GLU A 254 6.88 -12.91 -17.36
CA GLU A 254 5.67 -12.57 -18.12
C GLU A 254 4.66 -11.74 -17.29
N SER A 255 5.18 -10.85 -16.44
CA SER A 255 4.35 -10.07 -15.50
C SER A 255 3.53 -9.04 -16.25
N LYS A 256 2.21 -9.27 -16.32
CA LYS A 256 1.25 -8.36 -16.94
C LYS A 256 1.24 -6.98 -16.27
N ALA A 257 1.32 -6.94 -14.93
CA ALA A 257 1.46 -5.68 -14.20
C ALA A 257 2.63 -4.84 -14.70
N TYR A 258 3.83 -5.43 -14.85
CA TYR A 258 5.01 -4.68 -15.28
C TYR A 258 4.95 -4.29 -16.75
N GLN A 259 4.42 -5.17 -17.62
CA GLN A 259 4.21 -4.84 -19.03
C GLN A 259 3.26 -3.64 -19.17
N HIS A 260 2.12 -3.68 -18.47
CA HIS A 260 1.14 -2.59 -18.44
C HIS A 260 1.75 -1.31 -17.88
N TYR A 261 2.50 -1.40 -16.77
CA TYR A 261 3.14 -0.23 -16.15
C TYR A 261 4.19 0.42 -17.06
N LEU A 262 4.99 -0.39 -17.76
CA LEU A 262 5.98 0.08 -18.73
C LEU A 262 5.36 0.68 -19.99
N GLU A 263 4.22 0.15 -20.46
CA GLU A 263 3.48 0.69 -21.60
C GLU A 263 2.97 2.11 -21.33
N HIS A 264 2.59 2.40 -20.09
CA HIS A 264 2.07 3.70 -19.66
C HIS A 264 3.13 4.59 -19.01
N TRP A 265 4.39 4.14 -18.98
CA TRP A 265 5.49 4.88 -18.38
C TRP A 265 5.80 6.14 -19.18
N GLY A 266 5.75 7.29 -18.54
CA GLY A 266 6.31 8.54 -19.04
C GLY A 266 7.52 9.00 -18.22
N ASP A 267 8.25 9.96 -18.78
CA ASP A 267 9.34 10.64 -18.10
C ASP A 267 8.92 12.07 -17.74
N TRP A 268 9.43 12.56 -16.62
CA TRP A 268 9.25 13.95 -16.22
C TRP A 268 10.36 14.79 -16.83
N GLU A 269 9.99 15.87 -17.51
CA GLU A 269 10.93 16.82 -18.08
C GLU A 269 11.07 18.05 -17.16
N PRO A 270 12.30 18.45 -16.78
CA PRO A 270 12.49 19.70 -16.07
C PRO A 270 12.12 20.90 -16.95
N PRO A 271 11.57 21.99 -16.38
CA PRO A 271 11.31 23.20 -17.13
C PRO A 271 12.61 23.76 -17.73
N GLU A 272 12.54 24.28 -18.95
CA GLU A 272 13.63 25.04 -19.57
C GLU A 272 13.97 26.28 -18.73
N GLU A 273 15.26 26.64 -18.69
CA GLU A 273 15.76 27.83 -17.95
C GLU A 273 15.33 29.16 -18.59
#